data_AF-A0A1C0BYE4-F1
#
_entry.id   AF-A0A1C0BYE4-F1
#
_cell.length_a   1.000
_cell.length_b   1.000
_cell.length_c   1.000
_cell.angle_alpha   90.00
_cell.angle_beta   90.00
_cell.angle_gamma   90.00
#
_symmetry.space_group_name_H-M   'P 1'
#
loop_
_entity.id
_entity.type
_entity.pdbx_description
1 polymer ?
#
loop_
_entity_poly.entity_id
_entity_poly.type
_entity_poly.pdbx_seq_one_letter_code
_entity_poly.pdbx_strand_id
1 'polypeptide(L)'
;MKNHKRYQTSIILLLVCCALIYKGIRDGQTPMIVVGVFAGVFAILRILMIRVLGNVEDTNISSDTDMTSQYLLTNYERYIEMYVLYKSGNVEILYEERDGVLLYHQKDDMYYASAKTQAAVIDIMKLVPQDSRGFCACDDIFLDTLQKQNAYGTMFLSYNMVYEKTEMVTIANEALEIKSLTLDEETIVKESYSNPIYDQDGYIASCIKNGMLGAYQDGQLVGYIGLHNSGAIGLLEVFDGYRSQGVAKTLIASMINHCLKMDKIAYTQVQTTNEVSLKLQASLGFTRADKPCIWVFRK
;
A
#
# COMPACT_ATOMS: atom_id res chain seq x y z
N MET A 1 -22.66 0.88 12.82
CA MET A 1 -22.79 1.01 14.29
C MET A 1 -22.00 2.16 14.94
N LYS A 2 -20.85 2.62 14.41
CA LYS A 2 -20.05 3.73 15.01
C LYS A 2 -20.73 5.11 14.98
N ASN A 3 -21.48 5.46 13.93
CA ASN A 3 -22.12 6.79 13.80
C ASN A 3 -23.18 7.09 14.86
N HIS A 4 -23.83 6.06 15.39
CA HIS A 4 -24.92 6.25 16.35
C HIS A 4 -24.45 6.76 17.72
N LYS A 5 -23.20 6.45 18.13
CA LYS A 5 -22.61 6.94 19.40
C LYS A 5 -22.15 8.39 19.33
N ARG A 6 -21.73 8.87 18.15
CA ARG A 6 -21.09 10.20 17.95
C ARG A 6 -22.04 11.37 18.25
N TYR A 7 -23.34 11.19 17.97
CA TYR A 7 -24.37 12.22 18.15
C TYR A 7 -25.24 12.07 19.40
N GLN A 8 -25.05 11.03 20.21
CA GLN A 8 -25.95 10.72 21.34
C GLN A 8 -26.09 11.88 22.32
N THR A 9 -25.00 12.52 22.71
CA THR A 9 -25.03 13.66 23.63
C THR A 9 -25.79 14.86 23.04
N SER A 10 -25.63 15.14 21.74
CA SER A 10 -26.35 16.24 21.09
C SER A 10 -27.84 15.95 20.95
N ILE A 11 -28.22 14.69 20.69
CA ILE A 11 -29.62 14.26 20.64
C ILE A 11 -30.27 14.35 22.02
N ILE A 12 -29.58 13.92 23.08
CA ILE A 12 -30.06 14.06 24.46
C ILE A 12 -30.27 15.55 24.81
N LEU A 13 -29.32 16.42 24.44
CA LEU A 13 -29.44 17.87 24.68
C LEU A 13 -30.64 18.49 23.93
N LEU A 14 -30.93 18.05 22.71
CA LEU A 14 -32.12 18.50 21.97
C LEU A 14 -33.43 18.05 22.66
N LEU A 15 -33.49 16.82 23.18
CA LEU A 15 -34.65 16.34 23.93
C LEU A 15 -34.85 17.12 25.24
N VAL A 16 -33.76 17.41 25.96
CA VAL A 16 -33.81 18.24 27.18
C VAL A 16 -34.23 19.67 26.87
N CYS A 17 -33.73 20.26 25.78
CA CYS A 17 -34.17 21.57 25.29
C CYS A 17 -35.68 21.60 25.06
N CYS A 18 -36.24 20.65 24.29
CA CYS A 18 -37.67 20.58 24.03
C CYS A 18 -38.49 20.47 25.32
N ALA A 19 -38.03 19.66 26.28
CA ALA A 19 -38.69 19.50 27.57
C ALA A 19 -38.69 20.79 28.40
N LEU A 20 -37.57 21.53 28.43
CA LEU A 20 -37.45 22.81 29.14
C LEU A 20 -38.31 23.90 28.52
N ILE A 21 -38.33 24.00 27.18
CA ILE A 21 -39.17 24.97 26.48
C ILE A 21 -40.65 24.67 26.72
N TYR A 22 -41.06 23.40 26.57
CA TYR A 22 -42.45 22.99 26.80
C TYR A 22 -42.90 23.30 28.23
N LYS A 23 -42.10 22.92 29.23
CA LYS A 23 -42.39 23.18 30.63
C LYS A 23 -42.41 24.69 30.94
N GLY A 24 -41.47 25.44 30.39
CA GLY A 24 -41.42 26.89 30.53
C GLY A 24 -42.64 27.61 29.97
N ILE A 25 -43.15 27.18 28.80
CA ILE A 25 -44.39 27.72 28.21
C ILE A 25 -45.59 27.37 29.08
N ARG A 26 -45.72 26.10 29.48
CA ARG A 26 -46.84 25.62 30.30
C ARG A 26 -46.91 26.32 31.66
N ASP A 27 -45.76 26.53 32.29
CA ASP A 27 -45.66 27.05 33.65
C ASP A 27 -45.43 28.58 33.68
N GLY A 28 -45.41 29.25 32.52
CA GLY A 28 -45.19 30.71 32.41
C GLY A 28 -43.79 31.18 32.82
N GLN A 29 -42.79 30.30 32.79
CA GLN A 29 -41.43 30.57 33.27
C GLN A 29 -40.49 30.96 32.12
N THR A 30 -40.40 32.26 31.85
CA THR A 30 -39.50 32.82 30.83
C THR A 30 -38.03 32.36 30.98
N PRO A 31 -37.43 32.29 32.20
CA PRO A 31 -36.05 31.83 32.34
C PRO A 31 -35.83 30.39 31.84
N MET A 32 -36.82 29.51 32.00
CA MET A 32 -36.73 28.11 31.58
C MET A 32 -36.78 27.97 30.06
N ILE A 33 -37.60 28.81 29.40
CA ILE A 33 -37.65 28.92 27.94
C ILE A 33 -36.29 29.35 27.40
N VAL A 34 -35.70 30.38 28.00
CA VAL A 34 -34.38 30.92 27.60
C VAL A 34 -33.29 29.85 27.72
N VAL A 35 -33.23 29.14 28.85
CA VAL A 35 -32.26 28.04 29.04
C VAL A 35 -32.46 26.93 28.01
N GLY A 36 -33.72 26.57 27.73
CA GLY A 36 -34.04 25.60 26.69
C GLY A 36 -33.52 26.01 25.32
N VAL A 37 -33.80 27.24 24.88
CA VAL A 37 -33.32 27.78 23.60
C VAL A 37 -31.80 27.73 23.49
N PHE A 38 -31.07 28.16 24.53
CA PHE A 38 -29.60 28.10 24.55
C PHE A 38 -29.07 26.66 24.46
N ALA A 39 -29.68 25.71 25.16
CA ALA A 39 -29.32 24.30 25.06
C ALA A 39 -29.54 23.74 23.64
N GLY A 40 -30.63 24.15 22.98
CA GLY A 40 -30.91 23.80 21.59
C GLY A 40 -29.87 24.35 20.61
N VAL A 41 -29.54 25.64 20.71
CA VAL A 41 -28.51 26.29 19.89
C VAL A 41 -27.16 25.59 20.08
N PHE A 42 -26.77 25.31 21.33
CA PHE A 42 -25.52 24.61 21.63
C PHE A 42 -25.48 23.20 21.01
N ALA A 43 -26.59 22.44 21.09
CA ALA A 43 -26.65 21.11 20.49
C ALA A 43 -26.51 21.14 18.96
N ILE A 44 -27.12 22.14 18.30
CA ILE A 44 -27.02 22.35 16.84
C ILE A 44 -25.58 22.73 16.46
N LEU A 45 -24.97 23.69 17.16
CA LEU A 45 -23.57 24.07 16.95
C LEU A 45 -22.63 22.88 17.12
N ARG A 46 -22.87 22.04 18.13
CA ARG A 46 -22.11 20.81 18.35
C ARG A 46 -22.29 19.79 17.21
N ILE A 47 -23.50 19.63 16.67
CA ILE A 47 -23.74 18.76 15.50
C ILE A 47 -23.02 19.30 14.27
N LEU A 48 -23.08 20.61 14.03
CA LEU A 48 -22.37 21.27 12.94
C LEU A 48 -20.85 21.09 13.09
N MET A 49 -20.31 21.28 14.30
CA MET A 49 -18.90 21.06 14.58
C MET A 49 -18.50 19.60 14.39
N ILE A 50 -19.30 18.63 14.82
CA ILE A 50 -19.04 17.20 14.59
C ILE A 50 -19.08 16.86 13.10
N ARG A 51 -19.96 17.51 12.32
CA ARG A 51 -19.99 17.35 10.85
C ARG A 51 -18.78 17.99 10.19
N VAL A 52 -18.37 19.19 10.62
CA VAL A 52 -17.16 19.85 10.12
C VAL A 52 -15.93 19.02 10.46
N LEU A 53 -15.80 18.55 11.71
CA LEU A 53 -14.68 17.71 12.14
C LEU A 53 -14.72 16.31 11.50
N GLY A 54 -15.90 15.73 11.29
CA GLY A 54 -16.05 14.47 10.56
C GLY A 54 -15.69 14.61 9.09
N ASN A 55 -16.12 15.71 8.45
CA ASN A 55 -15.69 16.04 7.11
C ASN A 55 -14.19 16.33 7.07
N VAL A 56 -13.59 16.96 8.09
CA VAL A 56 -12.14 17.17 8.21
C VAL A 56 -11.38 15.86 8.47
N GLU A 57 -11.96 14.88 9.16
CA GLU A 57 -11.39 13.53 9.24
C GLU A 57 -11.44 12.81 7.89
N ASP A 58 -12.53 12.97 7.13
CA ASP A 58 -12.68 12.39 5.78
C ASP A 58 -11.91 13.20 4.70
N THR A 59 -11.62 14.48 4.95
CA THR A 59 -10.80 15.37 4.09
C THR A 59 -9.42 15.63 4.66
N ASN A 60 -9.00 14.91 5.71
CA ASN A 60 -7.60 14.80 6.08
C ASN A 60 -6.97 13.87 5.03
N ILE A 61 -6.72 14.48 3.87
CA ILE A 61 -5.40 14.40 3.26
C ILE A 61 -4.40 14.32 4.41
N SER A 62 -3.83 13.14 4.61
CA SER A 62 -2.63 12.92 5.41
C SER A 62 -1.64 13.98 4.97
N SER A 63 -1.56 15.11 5.68
CA SER A 63 -0.32 15.86 5.66
C SER A 63 0.69 14.89 6.25
N ASP A 64 1.63 14.43 5.43
CA ASP A 64 2.66 13.45 5.74
C ASP A 64 3.65 14.02 6.77
N THR A 65 3.13 14.37 7.94
CA THR A 65 3.79 15.13 8.99
C THR A 65 4.21 14.25 10.15
N ASP A 66 3.78 12.98 10.17
CA ASP A 66 4.32 12.00 11.10
C ASP A 66 5.76 11.64 10.72
N MET A 67 6.51 11.15 11.70
CA MET A 67 7.94 10.94 11.56
C MET A 67 8.26 9.86 10.53
N THR A 68 7.51 8.74 10.52
CA THR A 68 7.65 7.69 9.51
C THR A 68 7.44 8.23 8.09
N SER A 69 6.33 8.92 7.82
CA SER A 69 6.11 9.49 6.49
C SER A 69 7.22 10.47 6.10
N GLN A 70 7.61 11.38 7.00
CA GLN A 70 8.72 12.32 6.74
C GLN A 70 10.03 11.59 6.44
N TYR A 71 10.33 10.52 7.18
CA TYR A 71 11.52 9.71 6.95
C TYR A 71 11.47 9.04 5.57
N LEU A 72 10.37 8.36 5.23
CA LEU A 72 10.23 7.63 3.97
C LEU A 72 10.17 8.57 2.76
N LEU A 73 9.73 9.81 2.93
CA LEU A 73 9.76 10.84 1.89
C LEU A 73 11.15 11.48 1.69
N THR A 74 12.15 11.21 2.54
CA THR A 74 13.52 11.73 2.33
C THR A 74 14.19 11.18 1.07
N ASN A 75 13.76 10.00 0.61
CA ASN A 75 14.13 9.43 -0.68
C ASN A 75 12.97 8.54 -1.14
N TYR A 76 12.01 9.17 -1.82
CA TYR A 76 10.72 8.58 -2.17
C TYR A 76 10.86 7.29 -2.99
N GLU A 77 11.71 7.29 -4.02
CA GLU A 77 11.89 6.14 -4.90
C GLU A 77 12.58 4.99 -4.17
N ARG A 78 13.56 5.28 -3.31
CA ARG A 78 14.24 4.25 -2.52
C ARG A 78 13.30 3.60 -1.51
N TYR A 79 12.43 4.37 -0.88
CA TYR A 79 11.57 3.91 0.20
C TYR A 79 10.12 3.64 -0.21
N ILE A 80 9.84 3.62 -1.53
CA ILE A 80 8.47 3.59 -2.04
C ILE A 80 7.63 2.42 -1.52
N GLU A 81 8.21 1.21 -1.45
CA GLU A 81 7.48 0.04 -0.97
C GLU A 81 7.09 0.20 0.50
N MET A 82 8.03 0.65 1.34
CA MET A 82 7.75 0.95 2.75
C MET A 82 6.69 2.03 2.88
N TYR A 83 6.74 3.07 2.04
CA TYR A 83 5.79 4.16 2.04
C TYR A 83 4.37 3.68 1.66
N VAL A 84 4.24 2.90 0.59
CA VAL A 84 2.96 2.33 0.15
C VAL A 84 2.39 1.40 1.23
N LEU A 85 3.21 0.54 1.81
CA LEU A 85 2.81 -0.36 2.89
C LEU A 85 2.32 0.43 4.11
N TYR A 86 3.08 1.44 4.54
CA TYR A 86 2.70 2.33 5.63
C TYR A 86 1.36 3.04 5.37
N LYS A 87 1.18 3.63 4.17
CA LYS A 87 -0.06 4.31 3.78
C LYS A 87 -1.26 3.37 3.65
N SER A 88 -1.04 2.10 3.36
CA SER A 88 -2.12 1.10 3.32
C SER A 88 -2.74 0.84 4.70
N GLY A 89 -2.02 1.18 5.78
CA GLY A 89 -2.45 0.96 7.16
C GLY A 89 -2.36 -0.49 7.64
N ASN A 90 -1.83 -1.42 6.83
CA ASN A 90 -1.74 -2.85 7.15
C ASN A 90 -0.36 -3.27 7.67
N VAL A 91 0.36 -2.36 8.31
CA VAL A 91 1.67 -2.63 8.90
C VAL A 91 1.70 -2.33 10.39
N GLU A 92 2.52 -3.07 11.11
CA GLU A 92 2.94 -2.74 12.47
C GLU A 92 4.28 -2.00 12.42
N ILE A 93 4.39 -0.88 13.13
CA ILE A 93 5.64 -0.12 13.25
C ILE A 93 6.36 -0.63 14.48
N LEU A 94 7.54 -1.24 14.28
CA LEU A 94 8.33 -1.87 15.34
C LEU A 94 9.51 -1.01 15.78
N TYR A 95 9.99 -0.12 14.91
CA TYR A 95 11.05 0.84 15.18
C TYR A 95 10.74 2.14 14.44
N GLU A 96 10.78 3.25 15.16
CA GLU A 96 10.48 4.59 14.62
C GLU A 96 11.44 5.61 15.26
N GLU A 97 12.58 5.86 14.61
CA GLU A 97 13.51 6.90 15.03
C GLU A 97 14.02 7.73 13.84
N ARG A 98 14.69 8.85 14.12
CA ARG A 98 15.19 9.75 13.05
C ARG A 98 16.20 9.08 12.11
N ASP A 99 16.85 8.03 12.58
CA ASP A 99 17.89 7.27 11.89
C ASP A 99 17.46 5.88 11.45
N GLY A 100 16.18 5.51 11.58
CA GLY A 100 15.67 4.27 10.99
C GLY A 100 14.18 4.02 11.20
N VAL A 101 13.64 3.12 10.38
CA VAL A 101 12.25 2.66 10.42
C VAL A 101 12.22 1.15 10.23
N LEU A 102 11.40 0.44 11.00
CA LEU A 102 11.08 -0.98 10.81
C LEU A 102 9.57 -1.17 10.77
N LEU A 103 9.08 -1.75 9.68
CA LEU A 103 7.69 -2.12 9.47
C LEU A 103 7.57 -3.65 9.40
N TYR A 104 6.49 -4.20 9.96
CA TYR A 104 6.08 -5.59 9.76
C TYR A 104 4.76 -5.64 8.99
N HIS A 105 4.77 -6.31 7.83
CA HIS A 105 3.60 -6.49 6.98
C HIS A 105 3.02 -7.90 7.19
N GLN A 106 1.92 -7.97 7.92
CA GLN A 106 1.29 -9.23 8.35
C GLN A 106 0.83 -10.10 7.17
N LYS A 107 0.37 -9.49 6.07
CA LYS A 107 -0.19 -10.22 4.92
C LYS A 107 0.84 -11.10 4.22
N ASP A 108 2.11 -10.67 4.21
CA ASP A 108 3.22 -11.40 3.57
C ASP A 108 4.20 -12.01 4.56
N ASP A 109 3.98 -11.78 5.86
CA ASP A 109 4.89 -12.14 6.95
C ASP A 109 6.32 -11.62 6.72
N MET A 110 6.43 -10.36 6.26
CA MET A 110 7.71 -9.76 5.87
C MET A 110 8.02 -8.51 6.70
N TYR A 111 9.30 -8.30 6.97
CA TYR A 111 9.84 -7.12 7.63
C TYR A 111 10.48 -6.19 6.60
N TYR A 112 10.23 -4.89 6.73
CA TYR A 112 10.76 -3.86 5.83
C TYR A 112 11.48 -2.80 6.63
N ALA A 113 12.73 -2.49 6.27
CA ALA A 113 13.56 -1.62 7.08
C ALA A 113 14.38 -0.61 6.27
N SER A 114 14.70 0.48 6.94
CA SER A 114 15.66 1.48 6.51
C SER A 114 16.44 1.98 7.72
N ALA A 115 17.70 2.36 7.52
CA ALA A 115 18.56 2.89 8.57
C ALA A 115 19.63 3.82 7.99
N LYS A 116 19.99 4.85 8.75
CA LYS A 116 21.05 5.81 8.43
C LYS A 116 22.35 5.54 9.19
N THR A 117 22.29 4.77 10.28
CA THR A 117 23.44 4.48 11.14
C THR A 117 23.57 2.99 11.41
N GLN A 118 24.80 2.54 11.68
CA GLN A 118 25.07 1.15 12.05
C GLN A 118 24.43 0.79 13.41
N ALA A 119 24.26 1.78 14.30
CA ALA A 119 23.58 1.60 15.57
C ALA A 119 22.09 1.26 15.35
N ALA A 120 21.39 2.02 14.50
CA ALA A 120 20.02 1.74 14.12
C ALA A 120 19.87 0.37 13.44
N VAL A 121 20.80 -0.02 12.56
CA VAL A 121 20.82 -1.38 11.99
C VAL A 121 20.84 -2.44 13.11
N ILE A 122 21.74 -2.31 14.08
CA ILE A 122 21.85 -3.27 15.19
C ILE A 122 20.55 -3.33 16.00
N ASP A 123 19.95 -2.18 16.30
CA ASP A 123 18.72 -2.13 17.10
C ASP A 123 17.51 -2.69 16.34
N ILE A 124 17.37 -2.35 15.06
CA ILE A 124 16.36 -2.94 14.17
C ILE A 124 16.52 -4.46 14.08
N MET A 125 17.74 -4.95 13.88
CA MET A 125 17.99 -6.40 13.73
C MET A 125 17.71 -7.21 15.01
N LYS A 126 17.71 -6.58 16.20
CA LYS A 126 17.28 -7.24 17.45
C LYS A 126 15.76 -7.46 17.52
N LEU A 127 14.99 -6.64 16.81
CA LEU A 127 13.52 -6.70 16.81
C LEU A 127 12.98 -7.69 15.78
N VAL A 128 13.76 -8.06 14.77
CA VAL A 128 13.37 -9.04 13.75
C VAL A 128 13.53 -10.46 14.31
N PRO A 129 12.45 -11.26 14.40
CA PRO A 129 12.52 -12.63 14.90
C PRO A 129 13.45 -13.52 14.06
N GLN A 130 14.10 -14.48 14.72
CA GLN A 130 15.04 -15.40 14.06
C GLN A 130 14.37 -16.46 13.18
N ASP A 131 13.07 -16.65 13.34
CA ASP A 131 12.20 -17.54 12.58
C ASP A 131 11.29 -16.79 11.59
N SER A 132 11.47 -15.48 11.42
CA SER A 132 10.76 -14.67 10.41
C SER A 132 10.99 -15.22 9.01
N ARG A 133 9.96 -15.16 8.15
CA ARG A 133 10.07 -15.58 6.75
C ARG A 133 11.19 -14.85 6.00
N GLY A 134 11.24 -13.54 6.13
CA GLY A 134 12.18 -12.73 5.37
C GLY A 134 12.15 -11.25 5.74
N PHE A 135 13.05 -10.53 5.10
CA PHE A 135 13.37 -9.14 5.39
C PHE A 135 13.77 -8.40 4.10
N CYS A 136 13.30 -7.16 3.94
CA CYS A 136 13.68 -6.25 2.88
C CYS A 136 14.31 -4.98 3.48
N ALA A 137 15.60 -4.76 3.24
CA ALA A 137 16.30 -3.54 3.68
C ALA A 137 16.50 -2.57 2.52
N CYS A 138 16.08 -1.32 2.67
CA CYS A 138 16.18 -0.32 1.62
C CYS A 138 17.56 0.37 1.54
N ASP A 139 18.44 0.18 2.54
CA ASP A 139 19.77 0.80 2.59
C ASP A 139 20.89 -0.24 2.65
N ASP A 140 21.98 0.05 1.94
CA ASP A 140 23.15 -0.83 1.82
C ASP A 140 23.92 -1.03 3.12
N ILE A 141 23.73 -0.16 4.12
CA ILE A 141 24.32 -0.29 5.46
C ILE A 141 23.92 -1.60 6.16
N PHE A 142 22.80 -2.23 5.76
CA PHE A 142 22.41 -3.55 6.27
C PHE A 142 23.25 -4.70 5.71
N LEU A 143 23.92 -4.54 4.56
CA LEU A 143 24.57 -5.64 3.83
C LEU A 143 25.55 -6.44 4.70
N ASP A 144 26.50 -5.75 5.33
CA ASP A 144 27.53 -6.41 6.14
C ASP A 144 26.91 -7.16 7.34
N THR A 145 25.86 -6.59 7.95
CA THR A 145 25.14 -7.23 9.06
C THR A 145 24.38 -8.47 8.60
N LEU A 146 23.69 -8.39 7.46
CA LEU A 146 22.91 -9.48 6.89
C LEU A 146 23.81 -10.62 6.40
N GLN A 147 24.91 -10.30 5.73
CA GLN A 147 25.86 -11.30 5.20
C GLN A 147 26.54 -12.14 6.29
N LYS A 148 26.69 -11.58 7.49
CA LYS A 148 27.27 -12.29 8.65
C LYS A 148 26.29 -13.28 9.31
N GLN A 149 25.00 -13.25 8.96
CA GLN A 149 24.01 -14.16 9.53
C GLN A 149 23.86 -15.43 8.69
N ASN A 150 24.25 -16.58 9.28
CA ASN A 150 24.15 -17.89 8.63
C ASN A 150 22.71 -18.40 8.39
N ALA A 151 21.70 -17.72 8.94
CA ALA A 151 20.30 -18.12 8.90
C ALA A 151 19.60 -17.84 7.57
N TYR A 152 20.21 -17.03 6.70
CA TYR A 152 19.61 -16.63 5.43
C TYR A 152 19.91 -17.63 4.31
N GLY A 153 18.88 -17.96 3.53
CA GLY A 153 18.94 -18.92 2.43
C GLY A 153 19.14 -18.23 1.10
N THR A 154 18.26 -17.27 0.78
CA THR A 154 18.30 -16.52 -0.48
C THR A 154 18.47 -15.04 -0.21
N MET A 155 19.42 -14.41 -0.91
CA MET A 155 19.62 -12.96 -0.88
C MET A 155 19.82 -12.43 -2.29
N PHE A 156 19.12 -11.35 -2.63
CA PHE A 156 19.31 -10.65 -3.90
C PHE A 156 19.04 -9.14 -3.75
N LEU A 157 19.52 -8.39 -4.73
CA LEU A 157 19.36 -6.94 -4.79
C LEU A 157 18.33 -6.58 -5.86
N SER A 158 17.45 -5.64 -5.54
CA SER A 158 16.43 -5.12 -6.45
C SER A 158 16.40 -3.60 -6.42
N TYR A 159 16.24 -2.96 -7.57
CA TYR A 159 15.91 -1.54 -7.61
C TYR A 159 14.40 -1.36 -7.47
N ASN A 160 13.98 -0.49 -6.55
CA ASN A 160 12.67 0.13 -6.62
C ASN A 160 12.61 1.03 -7.86
N MET A 161 11.49 0.97 -8.58
CA MET A 161 11.22 1.89 -9.69
C MET A 161 9.77 2.39 -9.59
N VAL A 162 9.55 3.69 -9.74
CA VAL A 162 8.26 4.36 -9.51
C VAL A 162 7.79 5.09 -10.75
N TYR A 163 6.52 4.93 -11.10
CA TYR A 163 5.87 5.74 -12.14
C TYR A 163 5.23 6.94 -11.45
N GLU A 164 5.91 8.09 -11.50
CA GLU A 164 5.54 9.30 -10.74
C GLU A 164 4.51 10.18 -11.46
N LYS A 165 4.23 9.84 -12.72
CA LYS A 165 3.29 10.54 -13.58
C LYS A 165 1.85 10.18 -13.23
N THR A 166 0.93 11.07 -13.58
CA THR A 166 -0.51 10.86 -13.39
C THR A 166 -1.21 10.47 -14.69
N GLU A 167 -0.51 10.61 -15.81
CA GLU A 167 -0.99 10.31 -17.13
C GLU A 167 -1.06 8.81 -17.38
N MET A 168 -2.09 8.37 -18.08
CA MET A 168 -2.18 6.98 -18.54
C MET A 168 -1.10 6.69 -19.58
N VAL A 169 -0.48 5.52 -19.49
CA VAL A 169 0.49 5.02 -20.45
C VAL A 169 -0.23 4.52 -21.70
N THR A 170 0.26 4.91 -22.87
CA THR A 170 -0.23 4.40 -24.15
C THR A 170 0.02 2.90 -24.29
N ILE A 171 -1.01 2.16 -24.69
CA ILE A 171 -0.92 0.71 -24.89
C ILE A 171 -0.16 0.42 -26.18
N ALA A 172 0.87 -0.42 -26.10
CA ALA A 172 1.80 -0.65 -27.22
C ALA A 172 1.22 -1.56 -28.31
N ASN A 173 0.45 -2.58 -27.93
CA ASN A 173 -0.21 -3.51 -28.85
C ASN A 173 -1.71 -3.53 -28.56
N GLU A 174 -2.47 -2.74 -29.33
CA GLU A 174 -3.93 -2.63 -29.19
C GLU A 174 -4.69 -3.86 -29.72
N ALA A 175 -4.03 -4.77 -30.44
CA ALA A 175 -4.64 -6.02 -30.89
C ALA A 175 -4.76 -7.05 -29.76
N LEU A 176 -4.04 -6.85 -28.64
CA LEU A 176 -4.17 -7.69 -27.45
C LEU A 176 -5.39 -7.25 -26.64
N GLU A 177 -6.20 -8.23 -26.28
CA GLU A 177 -7.31 -8.01 -25.36
C GLU A 177 -6.80 -8.15 -23.91
N ILE A 178 -6.95 -7.11 -23.10
CA ILE A 178 -6.53 -7.13 -21.69
C ILE A 178 -7.74 -7.31 -20.78
N LYS A 179 -7.71 -8.34 -19.93
CA LYS A 179 -8.79 -8.68 -19.00
C LYS A 179 -8.24 -8.99 -17.61
N SER A 180 -9.06 -8.82 -16.58
CA SER A 180 -8.75 -9.37 -15.26
C SER A 180 -8.79 -10.90 -15.31
N LEU A 181 -7.81 -11.54 -14.68
CA LEU A 181 -7.87 -12.98 -14.41
C LEU A 181 -8.86 -13.27 -13.28
N THR A 182 -9.38 -14.47 -13.28
CA THR A 182 -10.22 -15.02 -12.22
C THR A 182 -9.52 -16.18 -11.52
N LEU A 183 -10.13 -16.73 -10.48
CA LEU A 183 -9.56 -17.89 -9.78
C LEU A 183 -9.54 -19.15 -10.65
N ASP A 184 -10.31 -19.20 -11.74
CA ASP A 184 -10.27 -20.31 -12.70
C ASP A 184 -8.90 -20.41 -13.40
N GLU A 185 -8.17 -19.30 -13.49
CA GLU A 185 -6.80 -19.25 -14.02
C GLU A 185 -5.69 -19.42 -12.96
N GLU A 186 -6.02 -19.73 -11.70
CA GLU A 186 -5.00 -19.86 -10.63
C GLU A 186 -3.97 -20.96 -10.96
N THR A 187 -4.42 -22.10 -11.48
CA THR A 187 -3.55 -23.24 -11.80
C THR A 187 -2.50 -22.88 -12.86
N ILE A 188 -2.91 -22.21 -13.95
CA ILE A 188 -1.97 -21.84 -15.01
C ILE A 188 -0.93 -20.82 -14.52
N VAL A 189 -1.32 -19.90 -13.64
CA VAL A 189 -0.38 -18.95 -13.03
C VAL A 189 0.60 -19.67 -12.12
N LYS A 190 0.15 -20.60 -11.28
CA LYS A 190 1.04 -21.40 -10.41
C LYS A 190 2.05 -22.22 -11.20
N GLU A 191 1.61 -22.88 -12.27
CA GLU A 191 2.47 -23.75 -13.07
C GLU A 191 3.53 -22.96 -13.85
N SER A 192 3.19 -21.76 -14.33
CA SER A 192 4.10 -20.91 -15.10
C SER A 192 4.99 -20.00 -14.24
N TYR A 193 4.51 -19.55 -13.07
CA TYR A 193 5.27 -18.71 -12.14
C TYR A 193 6.18 -19.54 -11.23
N SER A 194 7.21 -20.16 -11.81
CA SER A 194 8.16 -21.04 -11.09
C SER A 194 9.22 -20.25 -10.29
N ASN A 195 8.81 -19.42 -9.34
CA ASN A 195 9.72 -18.83 -8.35
C ASN A 195 9.42 -19.39 -6.94
N PRO A 196 10.27 -20.28 -6.40
CA PRO A 196 10.04 -20.95 -5.11
C PRO A 196 9.84 -19.99 -3.93
N ILE A 197 10.32 -18.75 -4.03
CA ILE A 197 10.15 -17.73 -3.00
C ILE A 197 8.67 -17.38 -2.79
N TYR A 198 7.82 -17.63 -3.78
CA TYR A 198 6.41 -17.25 -3.78
C TYR A 198 5.44 -18.44 -3.76
N ASP A 199 5.93 -19.63 -3.40
CA ASP A 199 5.14 -20.87 -3.34
C ASP A 199 4.30 -21.00 -2.04
N GLN A 200 3.79 -19.88 -1.52
CA GLN A 200 2.95 -19.90 -0.33
C GLN A 200 1.52 -20.26 -0.68
N ASP A 201 0.89 -21.08 0.17
CA ASP A 201 -0.52 -21.41 0.05
C ASP A 201 -1.39 -20.14 -0.04
N GLY A 202 -2.20 -20.06 -1.09
CA GLY A 202 -3.11 -18.94 -1.33
C GLY A 202 -2.48 -17.64 -1.84
N TYR A 203 -1.15 -17.58 -2.02
CA TYR A 203 -0.48 -16.37 -2.50
C TYR A 203 -0.94 -15.94 -3.89
N ILE A 204 -0.96 -16.87 -4.87
CA ILE A 204 -1.43 -16.57 -6.23
C ILE A 204 -2.92 -16.19 -6.24
N ALA A 205 -3.76 -16.90 -5.49
CA ALA A 205 -5.17 -16.53 -5.32
C ALA A 205 -5.34 -15.11 -4.77
N SER A 206 -4.49 -14.68 -3.82
CA SER A 206 -4.47 -13.32 -3.30
C SER A 206 -4.06 -12.31 -4.38
N CYS A 207 -3.04 -12.62 -5.19
CA CYS A 207 -2.59 -11.76 -6.29
C CYS A 207 -3.67 -11.59 -7.37
N ILE A 208 -4.39 -12.66 -7.71
CA ILE A 208 -5.55 -12.61 -8.62
C ILE A 208 -6.62 -11.69 -8.07
N LYS A 209 -6.99 -11.85 -6.78
CA LYS A 209 -7.96 -10.98 -6.10
C LYS A 209 -7.51 -9.52 -6.01
N ASN A 210 -6.20 -9.25 -6.02
CA ASN A 210 -5.64 -7.90 -6.04
C ASN A 210 -5.67 -7.24 -7.43
N GLY A 211 -6.21 -7.91 -8.46
CA GLY A 211 -6.41 -7.33 -9.79
C GLY A 211 -5.43 -7.79 -10.86
N MET A 212 -4.97 -9.05 -10.82
CA MET A 212 -4.10 -9.60 -11.86
C MET A 212 -4.75 -9.47 -13.25
N LEU A 213 -3.95 -9.12 -14.25
CA LEU A 213 -4.38 -8.93 -15.64
C LEU A 213 -3.76 -9.99 -16.55
N GLY A 214 -4.55 -10.53 -17.46
CA GLY A 214 -4.13 -11.38 -18.56
C GLY A 214 -4.18 -10.65 -19.89
N ALA A 215 -3.25 -10.99 -20.79
CA ALA A 215 -3.29 -10.60 -22.19
C ALA A 215 -3.77 -11.77 -23.03
N TYR A 216 -4.74 -11.53 -23.91
CA TYR A 216 -5.33 -12.53 -24.77
C TYR A 216 -5.12 -12.18 -26.24
N GLN A 217 -4.78 -13.18 -27.04
CA GLN A 217 -4.70 -13.10 -28.49
C GLN A 217 -5.56 -14.22 -29.07
N ASP A 218 -6.53 -13.88 -29.93
CA ASP A 218 -7.48 -14.83 -30.52
C ASP A 218 -8.20 -15.70 -29.46
N GLY A 219 -8.49 -15.12 -28.30
CA GLY A 219 -9.15 -15.79 -27.16
C GLY A 219 -8.24 -16.66 -26.29
N GLN A 220 -6.96 -16.82 -26.65
CA GLN A 220 -5.98 -17.57 -25.88
C GLN A 220 -5.18 -16.65 -24.95
N LEU A 221 -4.99 -17.04 -23.68
CA LEU A 221 -4.10 -16.35 -22.75
C LEU A 221 -2.65 -16.50 -23.22
N VAL A 222 -1.94 -15.38 -23.40
CA VAL A 222 -0.56 -15.33 -23.91
C VAL A 222 0.46 -14.80 -22.89
N GLY A 223 -0.03 -14.31 -21.75
CA GLY A 223 0.78 -13.82 -20.65
C GLY A 223 -0.07 -13.10 -19.61
N TYR A 224 0.52 -12.78 -18.47
CA TYR A 224 -0.15 -12.11 -17.37
C TYR A 224 0.80 -11.21 -16.58
N ILE A 225 0.23 -10.32 -15.77
CA ILE A 225 0.92 -9.44 -14.83
C ILE A 225 0.06 -9.20 -13.60
N GLY A 226 0.67 -9.07 -12.44
CA GLY A 226 -0.04 -8.88 -11.18
C GLY A 226 0.55 -7.82 -10.28
N LEU A 227 -0.07 -7.68 -9.12
CA LEU A 227 0.46 -6.96 -7.99
C LEU A 227 0.85 -7.98 -6.91
N HIS A 228 2.08 -7.89 -6.42
CA HIS A 228 2.45 -8.51 -5.16
C HIS A 228 1.52 -7.99 -4.06
N ASN A 229 1.38 -8.74 -2.98
CA ASN A 229 0.58 -8.31 -1.82
C ASN A 229 1.09 -7.01 -1.18
N SER A 230 2.37 -6.66 -1.34
CA SER A 230 2.92 -5.35 -0.97
C SER A 230 2.41 -4.19 -1.83
N GLY A 231 1.82 -4.48 -2.99
CA GLY A 231 1.35 -3.51 -3.97
C GLY A 231 2.28 -3.34 -5.17
N ALA A 232 3.49 -3.93 -5.13
CA ALA A 232 4.46 -3.82 -6.22
C ALA A 232 3.96 -4.54 -7.48
N ILE A 233 4.08 -3.87 -8.63
CA ILE A 233 3.87 -4.48 -9.95
C ILE A 233 4.93 -5.56 -10.18
N GLY A 234 4.47 -6.77 -10.47
CA GLY A 234 5.31 -7.93 -10.66
C GLY A 234 4.52 -9.09 -11.24
N LEU A 235 4.92 -10.33 -10.95
CA LEU A 235 4.28 -11.55 -11.49
C LEU A 235 4.10 -11.50 -13.02
N LEU A 236 5.03 -10.86 -13.73
CA LEU A 236 4.96 -10.72 -15.18
C LEU A 236 5.50 -12.00 -15.82
N GLU A 237 4.66 -12.68 -16.60
CA GLU A 237 5.07 -13.79 -17.45
C GLU A 237 4.49 -13.64 -18.85
N VAL A 238 5.29 -13.97 -19.87
CA VAL A 238 4.84 -14.03 -21.27
C VAL A 238 5.20 -15.40 -21.79
N PHE A 239 4.17 -16.14 -22.19
CA PHE A 239 4.32 -17.53 -22.62
C PHE A 239 5.22 -17.66 -23.84
N ASP A 240 5.92 -18.79 -23.91
CA ASP A 240 6.79 -19.12 -25.02
C ASP A 240 6.01 -19.07 -26.35
N GLY A 241 6.61 -18.45 -27.37
CA GLY A 241 5.95 -18.18 -28.65
C GLY A 241 5.37 -16.77 -28.79
N TYR A 242 5.01 -16.09 -27.69
CA TYR A 242 4.42 -14.75 -27.71
C TYR A 242 5.40 -13.63 -27.27
N ARG A 243 6.63 -14.02 -26.95
CA ARG A 243 7.71 -13.09 -26.60
C ARG A 243 8.14 -12.25 -27.79
N SER A 244 8.69 -11.07 -27.52
CA SER A 244 9.12 -10.09 -28.54
C SER A 244 8.00 -9.53 -29.44
N GLN A 245 6.73 -9.73 -29.07
CA GLN A 245 5.56 -9.20 -29.79
C GLN A 245 4.88 -8.03 -29.05
N GLY A 246 5.59 -7.39 -28.12
CA GLY A 246 5.07 -6.27 -27.33
C GLY A 246 4.12 -6.65 -26.19
N VAL A 247 3.89 -7.94 -25.93
CA VAL A 247 2.99 -8.43 -24.86
C VAL A 247 3.41 -7.90 -23.49
N ALA A 248 4.66 -8.07 -23.09
CA ALA A 248 5.17 -7.60 -21.80
C ALA A 248 4.98 -6.08 -21.60
N LYS A 249 5.30 -5.29 -22.63
CA LYS A 249 5.15 -3.83 -22.60
C LYS A 249 3.68 -3.43 -22.44
N THR A 250 2.78 -4.13 -23.14
CA THR A 250 1.33 -3.91 -23.09
C THR A 250 0.76 -4.26 -21.71
N LEU A 251 1.19 -5.39 -21.14
CA LEU A 251 0.80 -5.81 -19.79
C LEU A 251 1.25 -4.80 -18.73
N ILE A 252 2.52 -4.37 -18.74
CA ILE A 252 3.02 -3.38 -17.77
C ILE A 252 2.29 -2.04 -17.93
N ALA A 253 2.13 -1.53 -19.15
CA ALA A 253 1.37 -0.30 -19.39
C ALA A 253 -0.07 -0.40 -18.87
N SER A 254 -0.72 -1.54 -19.08
CA SER A 254 -2.07 -1.80 -18.60
C SER A 254 -2.14 -1.85 -17.07
N MET A 255 -1.14 -2.44 -16.42
CA MET A 255 -1.07 -2.50 -14.96
C MET A 255 -0.77 -1.13 -14.32
N ILE A 256 0.09 -0.31 -14.94
CA ILE A 256 0.27 1.09 -14.52
C ILE A 256 -1.09 1.81 -14.57
N ASN A 257 -1.79 1.71 -15.70
CA ASN A 257 -3.11 2.33 -15.87
C ASN A 257 -4.14 1.79 -14.88
N HIS A 258 -4.06 0.50 -14.53
CA HIS A 258 -4.89 -0.10 -13.50
C HIS A 258 -4.63 0.51 -12.12
N CYS A 259 -3.35 0.64 -11.71
CA CYS A 259 -2.98 1.31 -10.46
C CYS A 259 -3.48 2.76 -10.42
N LEU A 260 -3.26 3.53 -11.49
CA LEU A 260 -3.70 4.92 -11.57
C LEU A 260 -5.23 5.06 -11.46
N LYS A 261 -6.01 4.18 -12.09
CA LYS A 261 -7.49 4.17 -11.97
C LYS A 261 -7.98 3.86 -10.55
N MET A 262 -7.15 3.21 -9.75
CA MET A 262 -7.46 2.88 -8.35
C MET A 262 -6.87 3.90 -7.36
N ASP A 263 -6.33 5.03 -7.86
CA ASP A 263 -5.60 6.01 -7.06
C ASP A 263 -4.43 5.39 -6.27
N LYS A 264 -3.80 4.36 -6.83
CA LYS A 264 -2.63 3.67 -6.27
C LYS A 264 -1.35 4.13 -6.97
N ILE A 265 -0.26 4.18 -6.21
CA ILE A 265 1.07 4.40 -6.77
C ILE A 265 1.49 3.17 -7.58
N ALA A 266 1.85 3.38 -8.84
CA ALA A 266 2.46 2.35 -9.66
C ALA A 266 3.97 2.30 -9.38
N TYR A 267 4.43 1.21 -8.79
CA TYR A 267 5.85 0.94 -8.57
C TYR A 267 6.16 -0.53 -8.82
N THR A 268 7.42 -0.86 -9.05
CA THR A 268 7.90 -2.23 -9.27
C THR A 268 9.27 -2.40 -8.63
N GLN A 269 9.67 -3.66 -8.45
CA GLN A 269 11.02 -4.03 -8.09
C GLN A 269 11.64 -4.92 -9.15
N VAL A 270 12.85 -4.56 -9.57
CA VAL A 270 13.57 -5.31 -10.59
C VAL A 270 14.96 -5.67 -10.07
N GLN A 271 15.30 -6.96 -10.10
CA GLN A 271 16.61 -7.43 -9.70
C GLN A 271 17.72 -6.70 -10.47
N THR A 272 18.81 -6.35 -9.79
CA THR A 272 19.91 -5.56 -10.37
C THR A 272 20.57 -6.23 -11.57
N THR A 273 20.48 -7.56 -11.66
CA THR A 273 21.01 -8.39 -12.75
C THR A 273 20.08 -8.48 -13.97
N ASN A 274 18.81 -8.05 -13.86
CA ASN A 274 17.82 -8.16 -14.93
C ASN A 274 17.78 -6.89 -15.80
N GLU A 275 18.83 -6.69 -16.59
CA GLU A 275 18.97 -5.50 -17.45
C GLU A 275 17.82 -5.31 -18.44
N VAL A 276 17.26 -6.41 -18.96
CA VAL A 276 16.14 -6.37 -19.92
C VAL A 276 14.92 -5.74 -19.26
N SER A 277 14.57 -6.18 -18.06
CA SER A 277 13.43 -5.62 -17.33
C SER A 277 13.70 -4.18 -16.87
N LEU A 278 14.93 -3.87 -16.43
CA LEU A 278 15.30 -2.49 -16.07
C LEU A 278 15.10 -1.52 -17.25
N LYS A 279 15.57 -1.90 -18.45
CA LYS A 279 15.38 -1.10 -19.68
C LYS A 279 13.91 -1.00 -20.08
N LEU A 280 13.16 -2.09 -19.95
CA LEU A 280 11.73 -2.13 -20.27
C LEU A 280 10.93 -1.18 -19.35
N GLN A 281 11.13 -1.26 -18.04
CA GLN A 281 10.46 -0.39 -17.07
C GLN A 281 10.83 1.09 -17.31
N ALA A 282 12.11 1.40 -17.50
CA ALA A 282 12.55 2.76 -17.81
C ALA A 282 11.90 3.30 -19.10
N SER A 283 11.75 2.46 -20.14
CA SER A 283 11.08 2.86 -21.40
C SER A 283 9.60 3.20 -21.25
N LEU A 284 8.96 2.73 -20.17
CA LEU A 284 7.57 3.02 -19.82
C LEU A 284 7.42 4.23 -18.89
N GLY A 285 8.54 4.86 -18.51
CA GLY A 285 8.54 6.08 -17.72
C GLY A 285 8.69 5.88 -16.22
N PHE A 286 9.12 4.69 -15.77
CA PHE A 286 9.50 4.49 -14.38
C PHE A 286 10.84 5.18 -14.06
N THR A 287 10.87 5.92 -12.95
CA THR A 287 12.07 6.47 -12.31
C THR A 287 12.70 5.41 -11.42
N ARG A 288 13.98 5.11 -11.58
CA ARG A 288 14.72 4.12 -10.76
C ARG A 288 15.28 4.79 -9.51
N ALA A 289 15.17 4.12 -8.37
CA ALA A 289 15.89 4.49 -7.15
C ALA A 289 17.42 4.53 -7.38
N ASP A 290 18.09 5.35 -6.58
CA ASP A 290 19.54 5.54 -6.68
C ASP A 290 20.35 4.34 -6.16
N LYS A 291 19.80 3.61 -5.18
CA LYS A 291 20.36 2.38 -4.61
C LYS A 291 19.33 1.24 -4.62
N PRO A 292 19.79 -0.03 -4.69
CA PRO A 292 18.89 -1.17 -4.58
C PRO A 292 18.53 -1.44 -3.12
N CYS A 293 17.34 -2.02 -2.91
CA CYS A 293 16.99 -2.72 -1.69
C CYS A 293 17.56 -4.15 -1.69
N ILE A 294 17.69 -4.72 -0.51
CA ILE A 294 18.25 -6.03 -0.23
C ILE A 294 17.11 -6.92 0.23
N TRP A 295 16.77 -7.92 -0.58
CA TRP A 295 15.82 -8.95 -0.21
C TRP A 295 16.55 -10.12 0.40
N VAL A 296 16.04 -10.60 1.54
CA VAL A 296 16.58 -11.73 2.26
C VAL A 296 15.44 -12.64 2.69
N PHE A 297 15.55 -13.93 2.34
CA PHE A 297 14.63 -14.98 2.76
C PHE A 297 15.40 -16.00 3.59
N ARG A 298 14.80 -16.43 4.71
CA ARG A 298 15.38 -17.48 5.54
C ARG A 298 15.34 -18.84 4.83
N LYS A 299 16.20 -19.75 5.29
CA LYS A 299 16.28 -21.13 4.80
C LYS A 299 15.03 -21.93 5.15
#